data_AF-A0A0S6WWY6-F1
#
_entry.id   AF-A0A0S6WWY6-F1
#
_cell.length_a   1.000
_cell.length_b   1.000
_cell.length_c   1.000
_cell.angle_alpha   90.00
_cell.angle_beta   90.00
_cell.angle_gamma   90.00
#
_symmetry.space_group_name_H-M   'P 1'
#
loop_
_entity.id
_entity.type
_entity.pdbx_description
1 polymer ?
#
loop_
_entity_poly.entity_id
_entity_poly.type
_entity_poly.pdbx_seq_one_letter_code
_entity_poly.pdbx_strand_id
1 'polypeptide(L)'
;MTLLPILVFWALLAWGMAGPRSVLLYLFFATMPFGAFAVLPTGLTGGLTFTSTPMVALALVLRTFVRPGGAGALLGMALRPERLLLLAAFGVVAVIVTLFMPRLFAGVIEVVPVRGDLDQTVPLRPNQQNISQLAYLLIALASVFAFARLLRGPRLRQHAYRALCLGGAVAVLTGLLDLASGSLPLNGLLAPFRTASYALAVDVEVLGGKRVVGLMPEASAYGGLCLASCARSISIAGPCGREPCATSRLHSWSLP
;
A
#
# COMPACT_ATOMS: atom_id res chain seq x y z
N MET A 1 -9.55 -18.82 -13.62
CA MET A 1 -9.46 -17.41 -13.21
C MET A 1 -10.86 -16.84 -13.11
N THR A 2 -11.30 -16.41 -11.94
CA THR A 2 -12.59 -15.74 -11.80
C THR A 2 -12.41 -14.28 -12.24
N LEU A 3 -12.99 -13.91 -13.39
CA LEU A 3 -12.97 -12.52 -13.91
C LEU A 3 -13.77 -11.56 -13.01
N LEU A 4 -14.69 -12.09 -12.22
CA LEU A 4 -15.65 -11.31 -11.44
C LEU A 4 -14.99 -10.38 -10.39
N PRO A 5 -14.08 -10.82 -9.51
CA PRO A 5 -13.40 -9.92 -8.57
C PRO A 5 -12.61 -8.80 -9.25
N ILE A 6 -12.00 -9.08 -10.41
CA ILE A 6 -11.23 -8.10 -11.18
C ILE A 6 -12.17 -7.05 -11.76
N LEU A 7 -13.29 -7.46 -12.36
CA LEU A 7 -14.30 -6.54 -12.91
C LEU A 7 -14.92 -5.67 -11.81
N VAL A 8 -15.25 -6.25 -10.66
CA VAL A 8 -15.77 -5.51 -9.50
C VAL A 8 -14.76 -4.48 -9.02
N PHE A 9 -13.47 -4.84 -8.92
CA PHE A 9 -12.42 -3.90 -8.54
C PHE A 9 -12.32 -2.73 -9.52
N TRP A 10 -12.29 -3.00 -10.84
CA TRP A 10 -12.20 -1.95 -11.85
C TRP A 10 -13.45 -1.05 -11.87
N ALA A 11 -14.64 -1.61 -11.65
CA ALA A 11 -15.87 -0.84 -11.53
C ALA A 11 -15.84 0.10 -10.31
N LEU A 12 -15.40 -0.41 -9.15
CA LEU A 12 -15.23 0.40 -7.93
C LEU A 12 -14.16 1.48 -8.12
N LEU A 13 -13.08 1.18 -8.82
CA LEU A 13 -12.02 2.14 -9.12
C LEU A 13 -12.51 3.25 -10.07
N ALA A 14 -13.24 2.88 -11.13
CA ALA A 14 -13.85 3.82 -12.06
C ALA A 14 -14.86 4.74 -11.34
N TRP A 15 -15.68 4.15 -10.47
CA TRP A 15 -16.59 4.92 -9.61
C TRP A 15 -15.83 5.85 -8.66
N GLY A 16 -14.73 5.38 -8.05
CA GLY A 16 -13.88 6.22 -7.21
C GLY A 16 -13.21 7.37 -7.98
N MET A 17 -12.87 7.18 -9.25
CA MET A 17 -12.31 8.21 -10.12
C MET A 17 -13.33 9.28 -10.51
N ALA A 18 -14.55 8.86 -10.84
CA ALA A 18 -15.65 9.76 -11.21
C ALA A 18 -16.34 10.42 -10.00
N GLY A 19 -16.47 9.69 -8.88
CA GLY A 19 -17.24 10.07 -7.70
C GLY A 19 -16.49 10.97 -6.70
N PRO A 20 -16.95 11.10 -5.45
CA PRO A 20 -16.32 11.97 -4.44
C PRO A 20 -14.85 11.62 -4.16
N ARG A 21 -14.03 12.63 -3.80
CA ARG A 21 -12.59 12.42 -3.46
C ARG A 21 -12.38 11.46 -2.29
N SER A 22 -13.37 11.35 -1.40
CA SER A 22 -13.34 10.44 -0.26
C SER A 22 -13.39 8.97 -0.66
N VAL A 23 -14.07 8.62 -1.76
CA VAL A 23 -14.26 7.21 -2.16
C VAL A 23 -12.93 6.51 -2.42
N LEU A 24 -11.98 7.18 -3.09
CA LEU A 24 -10.63 6.61 -3.31
C LEU A 24 -9.86 6.39 -2.01
N LEU A 25 -10.08 7.21 -0.98
CA LEU A 25 -9.47 7.00 0.34
C LEU A 25 -10.03 5.75 1.00
N TYR A 26 -11.36 5.57 0.98
CA TYR A 26 -12.00 4.36 1.48
C TYR A 26 -11.53 3.12 0.73
N LEU A 27 -11.48 3.19 -0.61
CA LEU A 27 -11.03 2.07 -1.44
C LEU A 27 -9.55 1.73 -1.18
N PHE A 28 -8.69 2.72 -0.96
CA PHE A 28 -7.28 2.51 -0.67
C PHE A 28 -7.09 1.71 0.63
N PHE A 29 -7.75 2.11 1.72
CA PHE A 29 -7.64 1.40 3.00
C PHE A 29 -8.41 0.07 3.00
N ALA A 30 -9.53 -0.04 2.29
CA ALA A 30 -10.30 -1.28 2.19
C ALA A 30 -9.60 -2.35 1.34
N THR A 31 -8.74 -1.95 0.39
CA THR A 31 -7.96 -2.88 -0.44
C THR A 31 -6.64 -3.30 0.19
N MET A 32 -6.18 -2.61 1.25
CA MET A 32 -4.93 -2.98 1.95
C MET A 32 -4.90 -4.42 2.45
N PRO A 33 -5.99 -5.03 2.97
CA PRO A 33 -6.02 -6.44 3.36
C PRO A 33 -5.97 -7.44 2.20
N PHE A 34 -6.16 -6.99 0.95
CA PHE A 34 -6.20 -7.83 -0.26
C PHE A 34 -4.85 -7.81 -1.01
N GLY A 35 -3.78 -8.14 -0.29
CA GLY A 35 -2.40 -8.08 -0.79
C GLY A 35 -2.03 -9.20 -1.75
N ALA A 36 -2.69 -10.35 -1.64
CA ALA A 36 -2.54 -11.47 -2.58
C ALA A 36 -3.41 -11.33 -3.83
N PHE A 37 -4.23 -10.27 -3.93
CA PHE A 37 -5.14 -10.07 -5.06
C PHE A 37 -4.45 -9.27 -6.17
N ALA A 38 -4.15 -9.95 -7.27
CA ALA A 38 -3.62 -9.36 -8.50
C ALA A 38 -4.76 -8.85 -9.38
N VAL A 39 -4.73 -7.56 -9.71
CA VAL A 39 -5.71 -6.90 -10.56
C VAL A 39 -5.31 -6.98 -12.04
N LEU A 40 -4.00 -6.95 -12.31
CA LEU A 40 -3.45 -7.17 -13.63
C LEU A 40 -2.70 -8.51 -13.67
N PRO A 41 -3.02 -9.40 -14.62
CA PRO A 41 -2.30 -10.66 -14.79
C PRO A 41 -0.86 -10.40 -15.27
N THR A 42 0.07 -11.20 -14.77
CA THR A 42 1.51 -11.08 -15.04
C THR A 42 1.90 -11.28 -16.50
N GLY A 43 1.07 -11.95 -17.29
CA GLY A 43 1.27 -12.12 -18.72
C GLY A 43 1.20 -10.80 -19.52
N LEU A 44 0.46 -9.80 -19.04
CA LEU A 44 0.32 -8.51 -19.72
C LEU A 44 1.36 -7.48 -19.29
N THR A 45 2.05 -7.73 -18.18
CA THR A 45 2.91 -6.76 -17.50
C THR A 45 4.37 -7.19 -17.45
N GLY A 46 4.73 -8.24 -18.20
CA GLY A 46 6.11 -8.75 -18.26
C GLY A 46 6.60 -9.37 -16.95
N GLY A 47 5.69 -9.96 -16.15
CA GLY A 47 6.02 -10.57 -14.86
C GLY A 47 5.76 -9.68 -13.63
N LEU A 48 5.21 -8.48 -13.81
CA LEU A 48 4.87 -7.56 -12.71
C LEU A 48 3.45 -7.81 -12.18
N THR A 49 3.30 -8.22 -10.93
CA THR A 49 1.97 -8.44 -10.33
C THR A 49 1.42 -7.14 -9.72
N PHE A 50 0.68 -6.33 -10.46
CA PHE A 50 0.04 -5.17 -9.83
C PHE A 50 -1.13 -5.61 -8.94
N THR A 51 -0.93 -5.46 -7.63
CA THR A 51 -1.95 -5.76 -6.63
C THR A 51 -2.98 -4.63 -6.53
N SER A 52 -4.06 -4.89 -5.80
CA SER A 52 -5.17 -3.94 -5.63
C SER A 52 -4.74 -2.59 -5.04
N THR A 53 -3.95 -2.58 -3.96
CA THR A 53 -3.58 -1.35 -3.25
C THR A 53 -2.71 -0.38 -4.09
N PRO A 54 -1.61 -0.81 -4.75
CA PRO A 54 -0.81 0.07 -5.60
C PRO A 54 -1.63 0.67 -6.76
N MET A 55 -2.60 -0.07 -7.31
CA MET A 55 -3.45 0.43 -8.39
C MET A 55 -4.38 1.56 -7.90
N VAL A 56 -5.00 1.40 -6.73
CA VAL A 56 -5.79 2.47 -6.10
C VAL A 56 -4.89 3.67 -5.73
N ALA A 57 -3.68 3.41 -5.23
CA ALA A 57 -2.70 4.44 -4.92
C ALA A 57 -2.38 5.29 -6.16
N LEU A 58 -2.12 4.65 -7.30
CA LEU A 58 -1.84 5.32 -8.56
C LEU A 58 -3.03 6.17 -9.02
N ALA A 59 -4.25 5.65 -8.95
CA ALA A 59 -5.46 6.41 -9.27
C ALA A 59 -5.62 7.64 -8.37
N LEU A 60 -5.33 7.51 -7.07
CA LEU A 60 -5.36 8.59 -6.10
C LEU A 60 -4.29 9.66 -6.39
N VAL A 61 -3.06 9.25 -6.73
CA VAL A 61 -1.97 10.13 -7.17
C VAL A 61 -2.37 10.89 -8.43
N LEU A 62 -2.82 10.17 -9.47
CA LEU A 62 -3.24 10.73 -10.75
C LEU A 62 -4.33 11.77 -10.54
N ARG A 63 -5.38 11.43 -9.78
CA ARG A 63 -6.49 12.36 -9.49
C ARG A 63 -6.07 13.60 -8.71
N THR A 64 -5.01 13.49 -7.91
CA THR A 64 -4.50 14.59 -7.08
C THR A 64 -3.62 15.55 -7.87
N PHE A 65 -2.83 15.05 -8.83
CA PHE A 65 -1.80 15.83 -9.52
C PHE A 65 -2.10 16.16 -11.00
N VAL A 66 -3.08 15.52 -11.64
CA VAL A 66 -3.47 15.84 -13.03
C VAL A 66 -4.22 17.17 -13.15
N ARG A 67 -4.75 17.70 -12.05
CA ARG A 67 -5.46 18.99 -12.06
C ARG A 67 -4.51 20.18 -12.32
N PRO A 68 -5.01 21.31 -12.86
CA PRO A 68 -4.23 22.54 -12.99
C PRO A 68 -3.59 22.95 -11.65
N GLY A 69 -2.30 23.31 -11.66
CA GLY A 69 -1.53 23.56 -10.43
C GLY A 69 -1.13 22.29 -9.64
N GLY A 70 -1.42 21.12 -10.19
CA GLY A 70 -1.02 19.81 -9.68
C GLY A 70 0.49 19.67 -9.60
N ALA A 71 1.14 19.76 -10.76
CA ALA A 71 2.60 19.64 -10.92
C ALA A 71 3.38 20.69 -10.13
N GLY A 72 2.95 21.96 -10.15
CA GLY A 72 3.61 23.03 -9.39
C GLY A 72 3.59 22.77 -7.88
N ALA A 73 2.48 22.24 -7.35
CA ALA A 73 2.41 21.87 -5.95
C ALA A 73 3.20 20.59 -5.64
N LEU A 74 3.30 19.63 -6.56
CA LEU A 74 4.19 18.47 -6.40
C LEU A 74 5.64 18.93 -6.28
N LEU A 75 6.09 19.76 -7.22
CA LEU A 75 7.45 20.31 -7.23
C LEU A 75 7.71 21.15 -5.98
N GLY A 76 6.77 22.00 -5.58
CA GLY A 76 6.86 22.79 -4.36
C GLY A 76 6.87 21.98 -3.06
N MET A 77 6.38 20.73 -3.07
CA MET A 77 6.54 19.79 -1.95
C MET A 77 7.89 19.06 -2.01
N ALA A 78 8.36 18.72 -3.21
CA ALA A 78 9.60 18.00 -3.43
C ALA A 78 10.86 18.86 -3.24
N LEU A 79 10.79 20.17 -3.44
CA LEU A 79 11.97 21.06 -3.35
C LEU A 79 12.13 21.76 -1.99
N ARG A 80 11.21 21.56 -1.04
CA ARG A 80 11.26 22.24 0.27
C ARG A 80 11.71 21.29 1.38
N PRO A 81 12.78 21.62 2.13
CA PRO A 81 13.31 20.77 3.21
C PRO A 81 12.28 20.52 4.32
N GLU A 82 11.47 21.53 4.66
CA GLU A 82 10.38 21.48 5.64
C GLU A 82 9.22 20.54 5.23
N ARG A 83 9.25 19.98 4.01
CA ARG A 83 8.18 19.17 3.44
C ARG A 83 8.66 17.77 3.12
N LEU A 84 8.90 17.48 1.84
CA LEU A 84 9.15 16.13 1.34
C LEU A 84 10.46 16.05 0.54
N LEU A 85 11.37 17.02 0.70
CA LEU A 85 12.66 17.03 -0.01
C LEU A 85 13.49 15.79 0.28
N LEU A 86 13.64 15.40 1.54
CA LEU A 86 14.41 14.20 1.90
C LEU A 86 13.80 12.94 1.29
N LEU A 87 12.47 12.87 1.26
CA LEU A 87 11.74 11.76 0.65
C LEU A 87 11.90 11.74 -0.88
N ALA A 88 11.90 12.91 -1.52
CA ALA A 88 12.17 13.04 -2.96
C ALA A 88 13.61 12.65 -3.30
N ALA A 89 14.58 13.12 -2.51
CA ALA A 89 15.99 12.79 -2.67
C ALA A 89 16.23 11.28 -2.51
N PHE A 90 15.60 10.65 -1.50
CA PHE A 90 15.62 9.20 -1.33
C PHE A 90 15.07 8.48 -2.57
N GLY A 91 13.96 8.96 -3.15
CA GLY A 91 13.42 8.40 -4.40
C GLY A 91 14.40 8.47 -5.56
N VAL A 92 15.10 9.60 -5.73
CA VAL A 92 16.15 9.77 -6.76
C VAL A 92 17.29 8.79 -6.53
N VAL A 93 17.79 8.69 -5.29
CA VAL A 93 18.84 7.73 -4.93
C VAL A 93 18.41 6.30 -5.22
N ALA A 94 17.17 5.92 -4.87
CA ALA A 94 16.64 4.58 -5.13
C ALA A 94 16.56 4.24 -6.62
N VAL A 95 16.21 5.21 -7.48
CA VAL A 95 16.23 5.04 -8.94
C VAL A 95 17.64 4.83 -9.44
N ILE A 96 18.58 5.68 -9.02
CA ILE A 96 19.99 5.58 -9.43
C ILE A 96 20.58 4.23 -8.99
N VAL A 97 20.42 3.88 -7.71
CA VAL A 97 20.93 2.63 -7.15
C VAL A 97 20.36 1.43 -7.90
N THR A 98 19.05 1.37 -8.12
CA THR A 98 18.42 0.24 -8.80
C THR A 98 18.88 0.08 -10.26
N LEU A 99 19.10 1.18 -10.99
CA LEU A 99 19.48 1.14 -12.40
C LEU A 99 20.97 0.86 -12.62
N PHE A 100 21.84 1.40 -11.75
CA PHE A 100 23.28 1.40 -11.96
C PHE A 100 24.02 0.36 -11.10
N MET A 101 23.64 0.14 -9.84
CA MET A 101 24.39 -0.74 -8.93
C MET A 101 24.46 -2.20 -9.39
N PRO A 102 23.38 -2.81 -9.93
CA PRO A 102 23.48 -4.18 -10.44
C PRO A 102 24.46 -4.34 -11.61
N ARG A 103 24.76 -3.26 -12.34
CA ARG A 103 25.76 -3.28 -13.42
C ARG A 103 27.17 -2.99 -12.90
N LEU A 104 27.28 -2.08 -11.93
CA LEU A 104 28.57 -1.70 -11.35
C LEU A 104 29.22 -2.85 -10.57
N PHE A 105 28.41 -3.64 -9.88
CA PHE A 105 28.88 -4.77 -9.07
C PHE A 105 28.69 -6.14 -9.75
N ALA A 106 28.43 -6.14 -11.06
CA ALA A 106 28.30 -7.36 -11.82
C ALA A 106 29.61 -8.17 -11.75
N GLY A 107 29.51 -9.42 -11.28
CA GLY A 107 30.67 -10.31 -11.11
C GLY A 107 31.52 -10.06 -9.85
N VAL A 108 31.20 -9.04 -9.04
CA VAL A 108 31.86 -8.79 -7.74
C VAL A 108 30.98 -9.25 -6.58
N ILE A 109 29.67 -9.09 -6.72
CA ILE A 109 28.69 -9.50 -5.70
C ILE A 109 27.88 -10.68 -6.24
N GLU A 110 27.82 -11.73 -5.45
CA GLU A 110 26.92 -12.86 -5.69
C GLU A 110 25.69 -12.76 -4.79
N VAL A 111 24.55 -13.21 -5.31
CA VAL A 111 23.26 -13.14 -4.63
C VAL A 111 22.61 -14.51 -4.65
N VAL A 112 22.00 -14.89 -3.53
CA VAL A 112 21.17 -16.10 -3.44
C VAL A 112 19.76 -15.75 -3.93
N PRO A 113 19.29 -16.33 -5.05
CA PRO A 113 17.96 -16.05 -5.55
C PRO A 113 16.90 -16.68 -4.64
N VAL A 114 15.91 -15.88 -4.22
CA VAL A 114 14.75 -16.39 -3.45
C VAL A 114 13.85 -17.32 -4.27
N ARG A 115 14.01 -17.30 -5.61
CA ARG A 115 13.31 -18.17 -6.55
C ARG A 115 14.33 -19.05 -7.28
N GLY A 116 14.30 -20.35 -7.03
CA GLY A 116 15.21 -21.34 -7.62
C GLY A 116 15.96 -22.14 -6.56
N ASP A 117 17.05 -22.81 -6.96
CA ASP A 117 17.91 -23.54 -6.03
C ASP A 117 18.62 -22.56 -5.09
N LEU A 118 18.29 -22.66 -3.80
CA LEU A 118 18.87 -21.86 -2.72
C LEU A 118 20.36 -22.18 -2.47
N ASP A 119 20.85 -23.28 -3.03
CA ASP A 119 22.24 -23.72 -2.94
C ASP A 119 23.16 -23.08 -3.99
N GLN A 120 22.62 -22.35 -4.97
CA GLN A 120 23.42 -21.70 -6.01
C GLN A 120 23.38 -20.19 -5.90
N THR A 121 24.56 -19.60 -5.70
CA THR A 121 24.75 -18.16 -5.83
C THR A 121 24.82 -17.77 -7.31
N VAL A 122 24.18 -16.66 -7.67
CA VAL A 122 24.17 -16.13 -9.03
C VAL A 122 24.76 -14.73 -9.00
N PRO A 123 25.61 -14.34 -9.98
CA PRO A 123 26.16 -13.00 -10.02
C PRO A 123 25.06 -11.95 -10.10
N LEU A 124 25.27 -10.83 -9.39
CA LEU A 124 24.33 -9.71 -9.40
C LEU A 124 24.17 -9.19 -10.84
N ARG A 125 22.93 -9.21 -11.32
CA ARG A 125 22.56 -8.70 -12.64
C ARG A 125 21.21 -7.98 -12.58
N PRO A 126 20.94 -7.03 -13.49
CA PRO A 126 19.62 -6.45 -13.64
C PRO A 126 18.58 -7.54 -13.88
N ASN A 127 17.55 -7.59 -13.01
CA ASN A 127 16.44 -8.52 -13.12
C ASN A 127 15.12 -7.76 -13.06
N GLN A 128 14.06 -8.32 -13.67
CA GLN A 128 12.71 -7.78 -13.65
C GLN A 128 12.21 -7.53 -12.22
N GLN A 129 12.58 -8.38 -11.26
CA GLN A 129 12.23 -8.19 -9.85
C GLN A 129 12.72 -6.86 -9.28
N ASN A 130 13.92 -6.40 -9.64
CA ASN A 130 14.45 -5.11 -9.18
C ASN A 130 13.60 -3.96 -9.72
N ILE A 131 13.19 -4.07 -11.00
CA ILE A 131 12.32 -3.08 -11.65
C ILE A 131 10.94 -3.05 -10.99
N SER A 132 10.36 -4.23 -10.67
CA SER A 132 9.09 -4.32 -9.92
C SER A 132 9.18 -3.60 -8.58
N GLN A 133 10.24 -3.88 -7.81
CA GLN A 133 10.44 -3.32 -6.48
C GLN A 133 10.60 -1.80 -6.55
N LEU A 134 11.35 -1.30 -7.53
CA LEU A 134 11.44 0.14 -7.79
C LEU A 134 10.08 0.75 -8.13
N ALA A 135 9.28 0.10 -8.99
CA ALA A 135 7.96 0.58 -9.34
C ALA A 135 7.04 0.68 -8.11
N TYR A 136 7.00 -0.34 -7.26
CA TYR A 136 6.22 -0.28 -6.01
C TYR A 136 6.71 0.81 -5.07
N LEU A 137 8.04 0.97 -4.94
CA LEU A 137 8.63 2.02 -4.13
C LEU A 137 8.21 3.40 -4.63
N LEU A 138 8.32 3.66 -5.93
CA LEU A 138 7.92 4.93 -6.53
C LEU A 138 6.42 5.21 -6.37
N ILE A 139 5.57 4.19 -6.52
CA ILE A 139 4.12 4.33 -6.26
C ILE A 139 3.87 4.67 -4.80
N ALA A 140 4.56 4.01 -3.87
CA ALA A 140 4.45 4.29 -2.44
C ALA A 140 4.90 5.73 -2.12
N LEU A 141 6.04 6.16 -2.65
CA LEU A 141 6.53 7.54 -2.49
C LEU A 141 5.52 8.54 -3.06
N ALA A 142 5.06 8.35 -4.30
CA ALA A 142 4.06 9.22 -4.92
C ALA A 142 2.76 9.28 -4.12
N SER A 143 2.34 8.16 -3.51
CA SER A 143 1.17 8.13 -2.64
C SER A 143 1.36 9.04 -1.41
N VAL A 144 2.56 9.10 -0.82
CA VAL A 144 2.85 10.01 0.31
C VAL A 144 2.67 11.47 -0.12
N PHE A 145 3.16 11.87 -1.30
CA PHE A 145 2.92 13.22 -1.82
C PHE A 145 1.42 13.51 -1.99
N ALA A 146 0.66 12.53 -2.48
CA ALA A 146 -0.78 12.70 -2.66
C ALA A 146 -1.50 12.83 -1.31
N PHE A 147 -1.18 11.97 -0.33
CA PHE A 147 -1.73 12.06 1.03
C PHE A 147 -1.35 13.37 1.73
N ALA A 148 -0.11 13.83 1.62
CA ALA A 148 0.34 15.10 2.18
C ALA A 148 -0.49 16.29 1.66
N ARG A 149 -0.91 16.24 0.39
CA ARG A 149 -1.80 17.26 -0.19
C ARG A 149 -3.26 17.08 0.22
N LEU A 150 -3.78 15.85 0.18
CA LEU A 150 -5.18 15.54 0.48
C LEU A 150 -5.54 15.83 1.94
N LEU A 151 -4.65 15.46 2.88
CA LEU A 151 -4.90 15.57 4.32
C LEU A 151 -4.78 16.99 4.89
N ARG A 152 -4.47 17.99 4.05
CA ARG A 152 -4.52 19.42 4.45
C ARG A 152 -5.92 19.91 4.77
N GLY A 153 -6.95 19.32 4.18
CA GLY A 153 -8.34 19.70 4.42
C GLY A 153 -8.94 18.96 5.63
N PRO A 154 -9.59 19.64 6.58
CA PRO A 154 -10.13 19.00 7.79
C PRO A 154 -11.20 17.95 7.48
N ARG A 155 -12.05 18.20 6.46
CA ARG A 155 -13.07 17.24 6.01
C ARG A 155 -12.44 15.95 5.49
N LEU A 156 -11.38 16.06 4.69
CA LEU A 156 -10.76 14.90 4.06
C LEU A 156 -9.90 14.10 5.05
N ARG A 157 -9.33 14.78 6.05
CA ARG A 157 -8.68 14.16 7.21
C ARG A 157 -9.65 13.26 7.99
N GLN A 158 -10.88 13.73 8.23
CA GLN A 158 -11.91 12.92 8.90
C GLN A 158 -12.29 11.67 8.10
N HIS A 159 -12.43 11.81 6.78
CA HIS A 159 -12.68 10.66 5.91
C HIS A 159 -11.51 9.66 5.92
N ALA A 160 -10.26 10.13 5.95
CA ALA A 160 -9.10 9.27 6.04
C ALA A 160 -9.08 8.45 7.34
N TYR A 161 -9.45 9.05 8.48
CA TYR A 161 -9.57 8.31 9.75
C TYR A 161 -10.66 7.24 9.70
N ARG A 162 -11.84 7.57 9.18
CA ARG A 162 -12.93 6.59 8.99
C ARG A 162 -12.52 5.47 8.03
N ALA A 163 -11.84 5.80 6.95
CA ALA A 163 -11.34 4.84 5.99
C ALA A 163 -10.28 3.91 6.60
N LEU A 164 -9.41 4.44 7.46
CA LEU A 164 -8.43 3.65 8.19
C LEU A 164 -9.11 2.64 9.14
N CYS A 165 -10.12 3.08 9.91
CA CYS A 165 -10.91 2.17 10.75
C CYS A 165 -11.61 1.09 9.93
N LEU A 166 -12.15 1.44 8.75
CA LEU A 166 -12.74 0.47 7.83
C LEU A 166 -11.69 -0.55 7.35
N GLY A 167 -10.51 -0.10 6.94
CA GLY A 167 -9.42 -0.99 6.54
C GLY A 167 -9.00 -1.96 7.66
N GLY A 168 -8.94 -1.47 8.90
CA GLY A 168 -8.69 -2.30 10.09
C GLY A 168 -9.80 -3.33 10.32
N ALA A 169 -11.06 -2.94 10.21
CA ALA A 169 -12.19 -3.86 10.32
C ALA A 169 -12.15 -4.95 9.24
N VAL A 170 -11.87 -4.57 7.99
CA VAL A 170 -11.70 -5.52 6.88
C VAL A 170 -10.52 -6.46 7.15
N ALA A 171 -9.40 -5.97 7.68
CA ALA A 171 -8.26 -6.81 8.04
C ALA A 171 -8.68 -7.87 9.08
N VAL A 172 -9.34 -7.47 10.16
CA VAL A 172 -9.85 -8.39 11.19
C VAL A 172 -10.78 -9.45 10.58
N LEU A 173 -11.73 -9.03 9.72
CA LEU A 173 -12.63 -9.96 9.04
C LEU A 173 -11.88 -10.96 8.17
N THR A 174 -10.89 -10.51 7.39
CA THR A 174 -10.08 -11.41 6.54
C THR A 174 -9.25 -12.40 7.37
N GLY A 175 -8.73 -11.98 8.53
CA GLY A 175 -8.03 -12.90 9.44
C GLY A 175 -8.95 -13.92 10.09
N LEU A 176 -10.15 -13.51 10.52
CA LEU A 176 -11.15 -14.43 11.08
C LEU A 176 -11.58 -15.47 10.05
N LEU A 177 -11.78 -15.06 8.79
CA LEU A 177 -12.12 -15.97 7.70
C LEU A 177 -10.99 -16.97 7.41
N ASP A 178 -9.72 -16.56 7.50
CA ASP A 178 -8.58 -17.46 7.28
C ASP A 178 -8.26 -18.35 8.48
N LEU A 179 -8.64 -17.95 9.69
CA LEU A 179 -8.65 -18.82 10.86
C LEU A 179 -9.76 -19.88 10.71
N ALA A 180 -10.97 -19.46 10.33
CA ALA A 180 -12.11 -20.36 10.12
C ALA A 180 -11.87 -21.34 8.95
N SER A 181 -11.11 -20.95 7.93
CA SER A 181 -10.74 -21.84 6.82
C SER A 181 -9.81 -22.99 7.22
N GLY A 182 -9.19 -22.93 8.41
CA GLY A 182 -8.46 -24.06 8.98
C GLY A 182 -9.38 -25.19 9.47
N SER A 183 -10.64 -24.89 9.78
CA SER A 183 -11.61 -25.87 10.30
C SER A 183 -12.79 -26.12 9.35
N LEU A 184 -13.08 -25.19 8.44
CA LEU A 184 -14.14 -25.29 7.43
C LEU A 184 -13.54 -25.28 6.01
N PRO A 185 -14.17 -25.92 5.01
CA PRO A 185 -13.73 -25.90 3.61
C PRO A 185 -14.02 -24.55 2.92
N LEU A 186 -13.58 -23.44 3.52
CA LEU A 186 -13.73 -22.07 2.99
C LEU A 186 -12.64 -21.71 1.96
N ASN A 187 -11.76 -22.64 1.62
CA ASN A 187 -10.70 -22.43 0.63
C ASN A 187 -11.25 -22.01 -0.74
N GLY A 188 -12.43 -22.50 -1.12
CA GLY A 188 -13.11 -22.08 -2.36
C GLY A 188 -13.52 -20.60 -2.39
N LEU A 189 -13.75 -19.97 -1.23
CA LEU A 189 -14.13 -18.56 -1.12
C LEU A 189 -12.92 -17.62 -1.10
N LEU A 190 -11.79 -18.08 -0.57
CA LEU A 190 -10.55 -17.29 -0.48
C LEU A 190 -9.67 -17.43 -1.75
N ALA A 191 -9.77 -18.56 -2.46
CA ALA A 191 -9.01 -18.84 -3.67
C ALA A 191 -9.17 -17.77 -4.78
N PRO A 192 -10.35 -17.20 -5.05
CA PRO A 192 -10.54 -16.12 -6.02
C PRO A 192 -9.73 -14.84 -5.74
N PHE A 193 -9.34 -14.60 -4.49
CA PHE A 193 -8.58 -13.43 -4.07
C PHE A 193 -7.08 -13.69 -3.94
N ARG A 194 -6.66 -14.97 -3.99
CA ARG A 194 -5.25 -15.40 -3.95
C ARG A 194 -4.70 -15.60 -5.36
N THR A 195 -4.56 -14.50 -6.09
CA THR A 195 -4.18 -14.50 -7.53
C THR A 195 -2.79 -13.96 -7.81
N ALA A 196 -2.02 -13.61 -6.78
CA ALA A 196 -0.64 -13.13 -6.94
C ALA A 196 0.28 -14.20 -7.54
N SER A 197 1.14 -13.80 -8.46
CA SER A 197 2.08 -14.71 -9.17
C SER A 197 3.37 -15.01 -8.41
N TYR A 198 3.42 -14.70 -7.10
CA TYR A 198 4.56 -14.99 -6.22
C TYR A 198 4.20 -16.16 -5.29
N ALA A 199 5.21 -16.82 -4.70
CA ALA A 199 4.96 -17.89 -3.73
C ALA A 199 4.12 -17.33 -2.57
N LEU A 200 2.98 -17.99 -2.30
CA LEU A 200 2.09 -17.63 -1.20
C LEU A 200 2.45 -18.52 -0.02
N ALA A 201 3.01 -17.93 1.04
CA ALA A 201 3.37 -18.65 2.26
C ALA A 201 2.14 -18.79 3.18
N VAL A 202 1.05 -19.33 2.63
CA VAL A 202 -0.26 -19.43 3.28
C VAL A 202 -0.42 -20.68 4.15
N ASP A 203 0.38 -21.72 3.87
CA ASP A 203 0.34 -23.02 4.56
C ASP A 203 1.55 -23.22 5.49
N VAL A 204 2.21 -22.13 5.90
CA VAL A 204 3.33 -22.21 6.85
C VAL A 204 2.80 -22.44 8.25
N GLU A 205 3.12 -23.60 8.80
CA GLU A 205 2.80 -23.98 10.18
C GLU A 205 3.97 -23.71 11.10
N VAL A 206 3.67 -23.28 12.33
CA VAL A 206 4.66 -23.15 13.41
C VAL A 206 4.09 -23.87 14.62
N LEU A 207 4.84 -24.84 15.15
CA LEU A 207 4.45 -25.63 16.33
C LEU A 207 3.07 -26.34 16.19
N GLY A 208 2.75 -26.83 14.99
CA GLY A 208 1.50 -27.54 14.71
C GLY A 208 0.26 -26.64 14.57
N GLY A 209 0.45 -25.31 14.53
CA GLY A 209 -0.61 -24.33 14.26
C GLY A 209 -0.40 -23.60 12.95
N LYS A 210 -1.46 -23.49 12.13
CA LYS A 210 -1.48 -22.66 10.92
C LYS A 210 -1.32 -21.17 11.29
N ARG A 211 -0.41 -20.47 10.63
CA ARG A 211 -0.27 -19.01 10.79
C ARG A 211 -1.42 -18.30 10.08
N VAL A 212 -2.04 -17.33 10.75
CA VAL A 212 -3.09 -16.52 10.14
C VAL A 212 -2.47 -15.57 9.12
N VAL A 213 -2.88 -15.70 7.86
CA VAL A 213 -2.39 -14.91 6.72
C VAL A 213 -3.50 -14.01 6.15
N GLY A 214 -4.76 -14.40 6.31
CA GLY A 214 -5.88 -13.68 5.70
C GLY A 214 -5.80 -13.74 4.17
N LEU A 215 -5.82 -12.56 3.56
CA LEU A 215 -5.66 -12.35 2.11
C LEU A 215 -4.33 -11.65 1.75
N MET A 216 -3.33 -11.72 2.65
CA MET A 216 -1.95 -11.34 2.37
C MET A 216 -1.17 -12.48 1.69
N PRO A 217 -0.01 -12.18 1.10
CA PRO A 217 0.88 -13.23 0.58
C PRO A 217 1.55 -14.04 1.70
N GLU A 218 1.72 -13.46 2.89
CA GLU A 218 2.43 -14.07 4.02
C GLU A 218 1.90 -13.56 5.38
N ALA A 219 2.11 -14.35 6.44
CA ALA A 219 1.69 -14.01 7.81
C ALA A 219 2.41 -12.79 8.39
N SER A 220 3.67 -12.55 8.03
CA SER A 220 4.47 -11.38 8.48
C SER A 220 3.87 -10.07 7.96
N ALA A 221 3.52 -10.04 6.67
CA ALA A 221 2.84 -8.91 6.03
C ALA A 221 1.46 -8.65 6.66
N TYR A 222 0.73 -9.72 6.96
CA TYR A 222 -0.56 -9.62 7.66
C TYR A 222 -0.42 -9.05 9.08
N GLY A 223 0.52 -9.57 9.87
CA GLY A 223 0.81 -9.05 11.22
C GLY A 223 1.19 -7.57 11.21
N GLY A 224 2.03 -7.15 10.26
CA GLY A 224 2.40 -5.74 10.07
C GLY A 224 1.19 -4.85 9.77
N LEU A 225 0.27 -5.30 8.91
CA LEU A 225 -0.96 -4.56 8.60
C LEU A 225 -1.88 -4.41 9.84
N CYS A 226 -2.06 -5.49 10.61
CA CYS A 226 -2.86 -5.47 11.83
C CYS A 226 -2.28 -4.49 12.86
N LEU A 227 -0.97 -4.57 13.13
CA LEU A 227 -0.29 -3.67 14.07
C LEU A 227 -0.39 -2.20 13.62
N ALA A 228 -0.15 -1.93 12.33
CA ALA A 228 -0.27 -0.58 11.80
C ALA A 228 -1.70 -0.02 11.92
N SER A 229 -2.71 -0.85 11.71
CA SER A 229 -4.13 -0.48 11.83
C SER A 229 -4.52 -0.22 13.29
N CYS A 230 -4.08 -1.07 14.22
CA CYS A 230 -4.32 -0.92 15.66
C CYS A 230 -3.64 0.33 16.22
N ALA A 231 -2.34 0.51 15.98
CA ALA A 231 -1.56 1.63 16.51
C ALA A 231 -2.17 3.00 16.10
N ARG A 232 -2.62 3.10 14.85
CA ARG A 232 -3.25 4.31 14.34
C ARG A 232 -4.66 4.52 14.88
N SER A 233 -5.43 3.45 15.09
CA SER A 233 -6.78 3.54 15.68
C SER A 233 -6.71 4.02 17.15
N ILE A 234 -5.71 3.56 17.90
CA ILE A 234 -5.44 4.03 19.26
C ILE A 234 -5.04 5.52 19.27
N SER A 235 -4.20 5.94 18.31
CA SER A 235 -3.81 7.35 18.18
C SER A 235 -4.99 8.28 17.86
N ILE A 236 -6.00 7.78 17.14
CA ILE A 236 -7.24 8.52 16.84
C ILE A 236 -8.18 8.57 18.06
N ALA A 237 -8.22 7.50 18.85
CA ALA A 237 -9.06 7.44 20.06
C ALA A 237 -8.48 8.19 21.26
N GLY A 238 -7.17 8.47 21.25
CA GLY A 238 -6.46 9.23 22.27
C GLY A 238 -6.88 10.71 22.36
N PRO A 239 -6.48 11.42 23.44
CA PRO A 239 -6.93 12.79 23.73
C PRO A 239 -6.66 13.80 22.60
N CYS A 240 -5.59 13.62 21.81
CA CYS A 240 -5.29 14.44 20.64
C CYS A 240 -6.28 14.28 19.46
N GLY A 241 -7.01 13.17 19.37
CA GLY A 241 -7.99 12.93 18.29
C GLY A 241 -9.40 13.41 18.60
N ARG A 242 -9.70 13.72 19.87
CA ARG A 242 -11.03 14.16 20.33
C ARG A 242 -11.23 15.68 20.32
N GLU A 243 -10.17 16.47 20.23
CA GLU A 243 -10.30 17.92 20.17
C GLU A 243 -10.28 18.44 18.72
N PRO A 244 -11.40 19.00 18.20
CA PRO A 244 -11.31 19.91 17.08
C PRO A 244 -10.55 21.15 17.56
N CYS A 245 -9.24 21.17 17.29
CA CYS A 245 -8.32 22.31 17.36
C CYS A 245 -9.03 23.63 17.75
N ALA A 246 -9.15 23.86 19.05
CA ALA A 246 -9.75 25.05 19.63
C ALA A 246 -8.75 26.22 19.55
N THR A 247 -8.25 26.53 18.37
CA THR A 247 -7.39 27.70 18.11
C THR A 247 -8.20 28.85 17.51
N SER A 248 -9.30 29.22 18.16
CA SER A 248 -10.01 30.49 17.87
C SER A 248 -10.37 31.29 19.12
N ARG A 249 -9.90 30.90 20.32
CA ARG A 249 -10.31 31.52 21.58
C ARG A 249 -9.15 32.08 22.43
N LEU A 250 -8.13 32.63 21.78
CA LEU A 250 -7.01 33.33 22.44
C LEU A 250 -6.72 34.73 21.85
N HIS A 251 -7.71 35.36 21.20
CA HIS A 251 -7.63 36.76 20.73
C HIS A 251 -8.72 37.66 21.35
N SER A 252 -9.05 37.45 22.63
CA SER A 252 -9.98 38.32 23.36
C SER A 252 -9.49 38.68 24.76
N TRP A 253 -8.18 38.83 24.94
CA TRP A 253 -7.65 39.60 26.07
C TRP A 253 -7.41 41.04 25.59
N SER A 254 -8.52 41.78 25.51
CA SER A 254 -8.51 43.23 25.65
C SER A 254 -7.98 43.55 27.05
N LEU A 255 -6.79 44.16 27.12
CA LEU A 255 -6.32 44.84 28.31
C LEU A 255 -6.92 46.27 28.31
N PRO A 256 -7.40 46.77 29.47
CA PRO A 256 -7.73 48.19 29.65
C PRO A 256 -6.48 49.08 29.59
#